data_AF-A0A4R4RDI2-F1
#
_entry.id   AF-A0A4R4RDI2-F1
#
_cell.length_a   1.000
_cell.length_b   1.000
_cell.length_c   1.000
_cell.angle_alpha   90.00
_cell.angle_beta   90.00
_cell.angle_gamma   90.00
#
_symmetry.space_group_name_H-M   'P 1'
#
loop_
_entity.id
_entity.type
_entity.pdbx_description
1 polymer ?
#
loop_
_entity_poly.entity_id
_entity_poly.type
_entity_poly.pdbx_seq_one_letter_code
_entity_poly.pdbx_strand_id
1 'polypeptide(L)'
;MKDKKVAPLDGVVPTPAPTKTDLPVVADPAAHAKAVAAATAPRRDSRVVQASRADPALRAEPGGEPAAAEAPDTARPSAAPAPPTGDAARPFPEEWPLPGGRRLMEASAVFSASSALAQMASGDEDDRAGTARLGDPVAVWPCAGCGRPVPQPAHDARIVRYCQDTDGECERSARENRERGRESPGLTGQVAWAWEMVERLEGATDRLAWSLMSELSVAGVERRVADANADAFGQVAIAQRERDASQRQAEVAWRETAAARARADAAEQEAAAARTRAEHLAAELDTAGRERRKAKEEAEAASAARLAAEHERDRVASREGELLASLESARAELVSLHGRLSEAETLVEGQRIEAEAVKRATEDLRSAVGDAEAKRGQAVADRDQIQARGRELEQHNWQLIRTAEELRATVHALTAERDAARAEAERARRRVDALTGNGDVYRTGGLRPPIDREPPTGLHPLPPMSGSSPDGGDPLTTDPSRQYGPLNGHRLPYAG
;
A
#
# COMPACT_ATOMS: atom_id res chain seq x y z
N MET A 1 -37.63 -36.78 25.78
CA MET A 1 -37.61 -35.33 25.52
C MET A 1 -36.27 -34.79 25.98
N LYS A 2 -35.67 -33.98 25.11
CA LYS A 2 -34.26 -33.60 24.99
C LYS A 2 -33.46 -33.36 26.28
N ASP A 3 -32.30 -33.99 26.29
CA ASP A 3 -31.12 -33.79 27.12
C ASP A 3 -30.62 -32.33 27.15
N LYS A 4 -30.21 -31.87 28.34
CA LYS A 4 -29.12 -30.90 28.48
C LYS A 4 -28.20 -31.31 29.64
N LYS A 5 -27.12 -31.98 29.24
CA LYS A 5 -25.84 -32.11 29.96
C LYS A 5 -25.33 -30.71 30.34
N VAL A 6 -25.03 -30.51 31.61
CA VAL A 6 -24.09 -29.47 32.08
C VAL A 6 -23.01 -30.20 32.86
N ALA A 7 -21.80 -30.22 32.31
CA ALA A 7 -20.61 -30.72 32.98
C ALA A 7 -19.99 -29.58 33.82
N PRO A 8 -19.39 -29.88 34.98
CA PRO A 8 -18.55 -28.94 35.71
C PRO A 8 -17.15 -28.96 35.09
N LEU A 9 -16.63 -27.77 34.74
CA LEU A 9 -15.26 -27.60 34.28
C LEU A 9 -14.29 -27.53 35.45
N ASP A 10 -13.17 -28.19 35.22
CA ASP A 10 -12.04 -28.45 36.10
C ASP A 10 -11.34 -27.21 36.66
N GLY A 11 -10.69 -27.46 37.81
CA GLY A 11 -9.89 -26.51 38.56
C GLY A 11 -8.63 -26.06 37.80
N VAL A 12 -8.41 -24.74 37.85
CA VAL A 12 -7.16 -24.10 37.50
C VAL A 12 -6.45 -23.69 38.79
N VAL A 13 -5.32 -24.32 39.04
CA VAL A 13 -4.36 -23.97 40.11
C VAL A 13 -3.61 -22.69 39.69
N PRO A 14 -3.35 -21.74 40.60
CA PRO A 14 -2.54 -20.55 40.30
C PRO A 14 -1.04 -20.90 40.25
N THR A 15 -0.39 -20.55 39.14
CA THR A 15 1.07 -20.58 39.01
C THR A 15 1.70 -19.37 39.72
N PRO A 16 2.69 -19.55 40.61
CA PRO A 16 3.42 -18.43 41.20
C PRO A 16 4.44 -17.85 40.19
N ALA A 17 4.47 -16.52 40.09
CA ALA A 17 5.44 -15.78 39.30
C ALA A 17 6.85 -15.84 39.94
N PRO A 18 7.92 -16.06 39.17
CA PRO A 18 9.28 -15.87 39.66
C PRO A 18 9.65 -14.37 39.65
N THR A 19 9.95 -13.85 40.82
CA THR A 19 10.66 -12.59 41.02
C THR A 19 12.13 -12.71 40.61
N LYS A 20 12.64 -11.60 40.05
CA LYS A 20 14.04 -11.15 40.06
C LYS A 20 14.98 -11.82 39.06
N THR A 21 15.22 -11.12 37.97
CA THR A 21 16.50 -11.17 37.26
C THR A 21 16.88 -9.73 36.91
N ASP A 22 17.93 -9.28 37.56
CA ASP A 22 18.64 -8.04 37.29
C ASP A 22 19.12 -8.02 35.83
N LEU A 23 18.78 -6.96 35.09
CA LEU A 23 19.44 -6.56 33.85
C LEU A 23 19.46 -5.02 33.75
N PRO A 24 20.46 -4.46 33.06
CA PRO A 24 21.08 -3.19 33.41
C PRO A 24 20.29 -1.96 32.95
N VAL A 25 20.53 -0.87 33.68
CA VAL A 25 20.21 0.51 33.35
C VAL A 25 20.69 0.82 31.93
N VAL A 26 19.76 0.85 30.98
CA VAL A 26 19.96 1.48 29.68
C VAL A 26 19.90 2.99 29.91
N ALA A 27 21.03 3.64 29.70
CA ALA A 27 21.13 5.09 29.71
C ALA A 27 20.26 5.70 28.60
N ASP A 28 19.57 6.75 28.98
CA ASP A 28 18.76 7.66 28.18
C ASP A 28 19.60 8.31 27.05
N PRO A 29 19.26 8.19 25.76
CA PRO A 29 19.95 8.88 24.67
C PRO A 29 19.23 10.19 24.27
N ALA A 30 18.59 10.90 25.21
CA ALA A 30 17.91 12.17 24.91
C ALA A 30 18.73 13.45 25.22
N ALA A 31 20.04 13.35 25.53
CA ALA A 31 20.84 14.51 25.94
C ALA A 31 22.20 14.65 25.24
N HIS A 32 22.28 14.43 23.92
CA HIS A 32 23.40 14.92 23.11
C HIS A 32 22.98 15.26 21.66
N ALA A 33 22.26 16.38 21.51
CA ALA A 33 22.08 17.04 20.22
C ALA A 33 22.07 18.56 20.39
N LYS A 34 23.16 19.12 20.95
CA LYS A 34 23.35 20.57 21.04
C LYS A 34 24.82 20.97 21.08
N ALA A 35 25.61 20.56 20.08
CA ALA A 35 26.96 21.12 19.86
C ALA A 35 27.58 20.74 18.50
N VAL A 36 26.88 20.87 17.37
CA VAL A 36 27.54 21.07 16.05
C VAL A 36 26.65 21.99 15.21
N ALA A 37 26.67 23.28 15.55
CA ALA A 37 26.13 24.35 14.73
C ALA A 37 27.24 25.41 14.54
N ALA A 38 28.29 25.02 13.82
CA ALA A 38 29.25 25.96 13.26
C ALA A 38 29.85 25.33 12.00
N ALA A 39 29.83 26.10 10.91
CA ALA A 39 30.49 25.85 9.62
C ALA A 39 29.83 24.83 8.67
N THR A 40 28.74 25.24 8.00
CA THR A 40 28.67 25.09 6.53
C THR A 40 27.70 26.14 5.96
N ALA A 41 28.26 27.17 5.33
CA ALA A 41 27.50 28.17 4.57
C ALA A 41 27.16 27.64 3.18
N PRO A 42 25.93 27.80 2.65
CA PRO A 42 25.70 27.67 1.23
C PRO A 42 26.03 28.99 0.53
N ARG A 43 26.95 28.90 -0.44
CA ARG A 43 27.18 29.93 -1.47
C ARG A 43 25.86 30.29 -2.15
N ARG A 44 25.53 31.58 -2.13
CA ARG A 44 24.61 32.21 -3.09
C ARG A 44 25.31 32.22 -4.44
N ASP A 45 24.95 31.28 -5.32
CA ASP A 45 25.22 31.41 -6.75
C ASP A 45 24.02 32.04 -7.44
N SER A 46 24.31 33.20 -8.01
CA SER A 46 23.50 34.02 -8.89
C SER A 46 23.09 33.22 -10.12
N ARG A 47 21.79 32.92 -10.27
CA ARG A 47 21.23 32.49 -11.55
C ARG A 47 20.41 33.62 -12.17
N VAL A 48 21.04 34.21 -13.16
CA VAL A 48 20.52 35.13 -14.17
C VAL A 48 19.27 34.52 -14.82
N VAL A 49 18.12 35.18 -14.65
CA VAL A 49 16.94 34.97 -15.50
C VAL A 49 17.03 35.99 -16.63
N GLN A 50 17.57 35.55 -17.76
CA GLN A 50 17.44 36.24 -19.04
C GLN A 50 16.01 36.04 -19.55
N ALA A 51 15.23 37.11 -19.52
CA ALA A 51 13.97 37.21 -20.23
C ALA A 51 14.26 37.54 -21.71
N SER A 52 14.20 36.51 -22.56
CA SER A 52 14.32 36.65 -24.01
C SER A 52 12.93 36.69 -24.62
N ARG A 53 12.63 37.84 -25.24
CA ARG A 53 11.55 38.07 -26.20
C ARG A 53 11.51 36.99 -27.30
N ALA A 54 10.31 36.50 -27.63
CA ALA A 54 9.92 36.18 -29.00
C ALA A 54 8.39 35.98 -29.08
N ASP A 55 7.70 37.02 -29.57
CA ASP A 55 6.54 36.91 -30.47
C ASP A 55 7.09 36.46 -31.85
N PRO A 56 6.35 35.74 -32.73
CA PRO A 56 5.16 36.33 -33.36
C PRO A 56 3.99 35.38 -33.71
N ALA A 57 2.78 35.92 -33.54
CA ALA A 57 1.73 36.12 -34.55
C ALA A 57 1.42 35.07 -35.68
N LEU A 58 0.10 34.80 -35.79
CA LEU A 58 -0.76 34.59 -37.00
C LEU A 58 -1.04 33.18 -37.57
N ARG A 59 -2.28 32.71 -37.34
CA ARG A 59 -3.34 32.26 -38.31
C ARG A 59 -4.46 31.54 -37.53
N ALA A 60 -5.72 32.00 -37.37
CA ALA A 60 -6.79 32.29 -38.35
C ALA A 60 -6.95 31.11 -39.35
N GLU A 61 -8.04 30.33 -39.46
CA GLU A 61 -9.50 30.55 -39.36
C GLU A 61 -10.21 29.14 -39.48
N PRO A 62 -11.56 28.98 -39.59
CA PRO A 62 -12.38 28.06 -38.80
C PRO A 62 -13.15 27.01 -39.64
N GLY A 63 -13.98 26.20 -38.97
CA GLY A 63 -15.20 25.63 -39.56
C GLY A 63 -15.54 24.22 -39.08
N GLY A 64 -16.75 24.04 -38.51
CA GLY A 64 -17.33 22.70 -38.36
C GLY A 64 -18.38 22.52 -37.25
N GLU A 65 -19.48 23.26 -37.28
CA GLU A 65 -20.82 22.76 -36.89
C GLU A 65 -21.52 22.25 -38.18
N PRO A 66 -22.58 21.42 -38.17
CA PRO A 66 -23.73 21.54 -37.25
C PRO A 66 -24.52 20.25 -36.89
N ALA A 67 -25.62 20.48 -36.15
CA ALA A 67 -26.89 19.74 -36.08
C ALA A 67 -27.04 18.67 -34.99
N ALA A 68 -28.21 18.40 -34.39
CA ALA A 68 -29.48 19.08 -34.09
C ALA A 68 -30.39 17.95 -33.56
N ALA A 69 -31.04 18.12 -32.40
CA ALA A 69 -32.26 17.40 -31.97
C ALA A 69 -32.65 17.93 -30.57
N GLU A 70 -33.54 18.93 -30.51
CA GLU A 70 -34.99 18.78 -30.28
C GLU A 70 -35.39 18.40 -28.83
N ALA A 71 -35.98 19.40 -28.16
CA ALA A 71 -36.80 19.30 -26.95
C ALA A 71 -38.22 18.80 -27.29
N PRO A 72 -39.06 18.47 -26.28
CA PRO A 72 -39.96 19.47 -25.68
C PRO A 72 -40.04 19.35 -24.14
N ASP A 73 -40.05 20.45 -23.38
CA ASP A 73 -41.19 21.33 -23.05
C ASP A 73 -42.27 20.66 -22.16
N THR A 74 -42.28 20.99 -20.86
CA THR A 74 -43.52 21.29 -20.10
C THR A 74 -43.21 22.06 -18.81
N ALA A 75 -43.74 23.29 -18.76
CA ALA A 75 -44.56 23.86 -17.69
C ALA A 75 -43.96 24.25 -16.32
N ARG A 76 -43.82 25.58 -16.19
CA ARG A 76 -43.92 26.48 -15.01
C ARG A 76 -45.21 26.24 -14.18
N PRO A 77 -45.28 26.66 -12.89
CA PRO A 77 -45.60 28.06 -12.53
C PRO A 77 -44.80 28.58 -11.30
N SER A 78 -44.29 29.82 -11.31
CA SER A 78 -44.94 31.09 -10.90
C SER A 78 -44.75 31.47 -9.42
N ALA A 79 -43.78 32.38 -9.22
CA ALA A 79 -43.78 33.58 -8.37
C ALA A 79 -44.21 33.54 -6.89
N ALA A 80 -43.28 33.93 -6.01
CA ALA A 80 -43.53 34.82 -4.87
C ALA A 80 -42.25 35.66 -4.56
N PRO A 81 -42.37 36.97 -4.26
CA PRO A 81 -41.24 37.88 -4.09
C PRO A 81 -40.71 37.95 -2.65
N ALA A 82 -39.39 38.11 -2.53
CA ALA A 82 -38.66 38.33 -1.29
C ALA A 82 -38.84 39.79 -0.76
N PRO A 83 -38.83 40.00 0.57
CA PRO A 83 -38.79 41.34 1.14
C PRO A 83 -37.36 41.91 1.23
N PRO A 84 -37.20 43.24 1.28
CA PRO A 84 -35.92 43.92 1.18
C PRO A 84 -35.10 43.87 2.48
N THR A 85 -33.80 43.68 2.28
CA THR A 85 -32.74 43.93 3.24
C THR A 85 -32.65 45.43 3.57
N GLY A 86 -32.74 45.77 4.85
CA GLY A 86 -32.47 47.10 5.37
C GLY A 86 -31.99 47.04 6.82
N ASP A 87 -30.92 47.79 7.07
CA ASP A 87 -30.44 48.30 8.37
C ASP A 87 -29.54 47.42 9.25
N ALA A 88 -28.24 47.56 8.96
CA ALA A 88 -27.28 48.23 9.84
C ALA A 88 -27.55 48.19 11.36
N ALA A 89 -26.84 47.31 12.06
CA ALA A 89 -26.47 47.53 13.46
C ALA A 89 -25.06 47.00 13.73
N ARG A 90 -24.30 47.84 14.43
CA ARG A 90 -22.87 47.78 14.72
C ARG A 90 -22.46 46.59 15.59
N PRO A 91 -21.19 46.14 15.53
CA PRO A 91 -20.64 45.22 16.51
C PRO A 91 -20.19 46.00 17.76
N PHE A 92 -20.64 45.59 18.94
CA PHE A 92 -19.99 45.90 20.21
C PHE A 92 -19.41 44.61 20.80
N PRO A 93 -18.22 44.65 21.43
CA PRO A 93 -17.53 43.47 21.89
C PRO A 93 -18.06 42.96 23.23
N GLU A 94 -17.99 41.65 23.36
CA GLU A 94 -18.36 40.86 24.51
C GLU A 94 -17.14 40.75 25.44
N GLU A 95 -17.05 41.62 26.45
CA GLU A 95 -16.15 41.46 27.59
C GLU A 95 -16.84 40.64 28.68
N TRP A 96 -16.34 39.42 28.90
CA TRP A 96 -16.58 38.65 30.11
C TRP A 96 -15.53 39.02 31.17
N PRO A 97 -15.95 39.30 32.42
CA PRO A 97 -15.12 38.88 33.55
C PRO A 97 -15.95 38.29 34.69
N LEU A 98 -15.60 37.07 35.10
CA LEU A 98 -15.84 36.56 36.45
C LEU A 98 -14.66 35.64 36.85
N PRO A 99 -14.38 35.39 38.14
CA PRO A 99 -14.87 36.07 39.35
C PRO A 99 -13.73 36.42 40.34
N GLY A 100 -13.91 37.51 41.09
CA GLY A 100 -12.96 37.90 42.13
C GLY A 100 -13.59 38.71 43.27
N GLY A 101 -14.19 38.01 44.23
CA GLY A 101 -14.00 38.26 45.67
C GLY A 101 -14.68 39.45 46.39
N ARG A 102 -15.16 39.11 47.60
CA ARG A 102 -15.37 39.91 48.84
C ARG A 102 -16.78 40.50 49.15
N ARG A 103 -17.34 39.99 50.27
CA ARG A 103 -17.58 40.68 51.57
C ARG A 103 -18.15 42.12 51.46
N LEU A 104 -19.26 42.53 52.09
CA LEU A 104 -19.69 42.43 53.49
C LEU A 104 -21.12 43.03 53.64
N MET A 105 -21.86 42.54 54.64
CA MET A 105 -22.75 43.28 55.58
C MET A 105 -24.05 43.98 55.12
N GLU A 106 -24.93 44.07 56.12
CA GLU A 106 -26.18 44.84 56.29
C GLU A 106 -27.48 44.17 55.79
N ALA A 107 -28.37 43.65 56.66
CA ALA A 107 -29.17 44.26 57.74
C ALA A 107 -30.41 45.01 57.25
N SER A 108 -31.60 44.45 57.53
CA SER A 108 -32.88 45.11 57.88
C SER A 108 -33.98 44.05 57.83
N ALA A 109 -34.51 43.63 58.99
CA ALA A 109 -35.71 44.21 59.61
C ALA A 109 -37.00 43.86 58.84
N VAL A 110 -37.72 42.85 59.34
CA VAL A 110 -39.18 42.76 59.19
C VAL A 110 -39.76 42.66 60.59
N PHE A 111 -40.34 43.78 61.00
CA PHE A 111 -41.06 44.01 62.24
C PHE A 111 -42.56 44.02 61.89
N SER A 112 -43.37 43.43 62.76
CA SER A 112 -44.80 43.71 63.03
C SER A 112 -45.83 43.79 61.91
N ALA A 113 -46.83 42.91 61.99
CA ALA A 113 -48.23 43.29 62.16
C ALA A 113 -49.11 42.04 62.37
N SER A 114 -49.68 41.88 63.57
CA SER A 114 -51.06 41.42 63.83
C SER A 114 -51.19 40.95 65.28
N SER A 115 -51.33 41.93 66.16
CA SER A 115 -51.95 41.79 67.48
C SER A 115 -52.92 42.96 67.59
N ALA A 116 -54.21 42.73 67.28
CA ALA A 116 -55.32 43.64 67.56
C ALA A 116 -56.63 42.97 67.13
N LEU A 117 -57.69 43.13 67.93
CA LEU A 117 -59.08 42.65 67.77
C LEU A 117 -59.44 41.32 68.46
N ALA A 118 -59.26 41.28 69.79
CA ALA A 118 -60.09 40.45 70.68
C ALA A 118 -60.20 41.09 72.09
N GLN A 119 -60.39 42.40 72.12
CA GLN A 119 -60.91 43.18 73.25
C GLN A 119 -61.91 44.16 72.63
N MET A 120 -63.05 44.36 73.30
CA MET A 120 -64.23 45.17 72.91
C MET A 120 -65.42 44.37 72.34
N ALA A 121 -66.29 43.89 73.24
CA ALA A 121 -67.76 43.96 73.11
C ALA A 121 -68.46 43.15 74.22
N SER A 122 -68.71 43.77 75.38
CA SER A 122 -69.93 43.57 76.20
C SER A 122 -69.86 44.55 77.37
N GLY A 123 -70.05 45.82 77.06
CA GLY A 123 -70.42 46.84 78.04
C GLY A 123 -71.93 46.85 78.22
N ASP A 124 -72.34 47.16 79.44
CA ASP A 124 -73.52 47.93 79.84
C ASP A 124 -74.75 47.89 78.92
N GLU A 125 -75.79 47.21 79.37
CA GLU A 125 -77.17 47.65 79.17
C GLU A 125 -77.92 47.61 80.52
N ASP A 126 -77.96 48.79 81.15
CA ASP A 126 -79.14 49.44 81.73
C ASP A 126 -80.17 48.53 82.43
N ASP A 127 -80.27 48.52 83.76
CA ASP A 127 -80.71 49.66 84.58
C ASP A 127 -81.89 50.43 83.96
N ARG A 128 -83.05 49.75 83.84
CA ARG A 128 -84.31 50.41 83.52
C ARG A 128 -85.49 49.96 84.40
N ALA A 129 -85.66 50.78 85.45
CA ALA A 129 -86.92 51.33 85.93
C ALA A 129 -87.92 50.43 86.70
N GLY A 130 -88.17 50.86 87.94
CA GLY A 130 -89.35 50.48 88.71
C GLY A 130 -89.50 51.22 90.05
N THR A 131 -88.97 52.44 90.20
CA THR A 131 -89.27 53.30 91.34
C THR A 131 -90.71 53.83 91.22
N ALA A 132 -91.64 53.22 91.95
CA ALA A 132 -93.02 53.65 92.03
C ALA A 132 -93.12 55.10 92.53
N ARG A 133 -93.82 55.95 91.76
CA ARG A 133 -94.14 57.33 92.15
C ARG A 133 -95.16 57.30 93.30
N LEU A 134 -94.88 58.02 94.39
CA LEU A 134 -95.87 58.35 95.42
C LEU A 134 -97.03 59.12 94.78
N GLY A 135 -98.17 58.47 94.58
CA GLY A 135 -99.40 59.15 94.14
C GLY A 135 -100.30 58.39 93.17
N ASP A 136 -99.93 57.20 92.68
CA ASP A 136 -100.84 56.40 91.86
C ASP A 136 -102.03 55.90 92.69
N PRO A 137 -103.28 55.95 92.16
CA PRO A 137 -104.44 55.44 92.86
C PRO A 137 -104.28 53.94 93.04
N VAL A 138 -103.93 53.52 94.25
CA VAL A 138 -103.94 52.10 94.64
C VAL A 138 -105.36 51.59 94.41
N ALA A 139 -105.55 50.80 93.35
CA ALA A 139 -106.82 50.17 93.10
C ALA A 139 -107.11 49.26 94.30
N VAL A 140 -108.11 49.60 95.10
CA VAL A 140 -108.50 48.81 96.26
C VAL A 140 -109.57 47.82 95.81
N TRP A 141 -109.26 46.53 95.85
CA TRP A 141 -110.23 45.47 95.52
C TRP A 141 -110.71 44.79 96.80
N PRO A 142 -112.00 44.42 96.91
CA PRO A 142 -112.45 43.63 98.04
C PRO A 142 -111.78 42.24 98.00
N CYS A 143 -111.24 41.82 99.14
CA CYS A 143 -110.67 40.49 99.35
C CYS A 143 -111.70 39.43 98.96
N ALA A 144 -111.31 38.49 98.09
CA ALA A 144 -112.21 37.45 97.64
C ALA A 144 -112.68 36.49 98.76
N GLY A 145 -111.99 36.48 99.92
CA GLY A 145 -112.37 35.68 101.08
C GLY A 145 -113.32 36.38 102.06
N CYS A 146 -112.99 37.61 102.48
CA CYS A 146 -113.71 38.32 103.55
C CYS A 146 -114.30 39.68 103.14
N GLY A 147 -114.08 40.12 101.90
CA GLY A 147 -114.55 41.41 101.39
C GLY A 147 -113.77 42.64 101.84
N ARG A 148 -112.74 42.50 102.71
CA ARG A 148 -111.92 43.65 103.16
C ARG A 148 -111.17 44.31 101.99
N PRO A 149 -111.05 45.65 101.97
CA PRO A 149 -110.27 46.36 100.96
C PRO A 149 -108.80 45.92 100.96
N VAL A 150 -108.31 45.38 99.84
CA VAL A 150 -106.91 44.98 99.64
C VAL A 150 -106.24 45.95 98.66
N PRO A 151 -105.14 46.61 99.04
CA PRO A 151 -104.38 47.48 98.15
C PRO A 151 -103.71 46.66 97.04
N GLN A 152 -104.00 46.96 95.78
CA GLN A 152 -103.29 46.35 94.64
C GLN A 152 -101.94 47.03 94.39
N PRO A 153 -100.87 46.27 94.12
CA PRO A 153 -99.60 46.87 93.71
C PRO A 153 -99.75 47.54 92.33
N ALA A 154 -99.10 48.70 92.16
CA ALA A 154 -99.17 49.48 90.93
C ALA A 154 -98.37 48.82 89.81
N HIS A 155 -99.08 48.16 88.88
CA HIS A 155 -98.66 47.58 87.60
C HIS A 155 -97.49 46.55 87.62
N ASP A 156 -97.64 45.48 86.82
CA ASP A 156 -96.74 44.32 86.63
C ASP A 156 -96.42 43.38 87.82
N ALA A 157 -96.86 43.70 89.03
CA ALA A 157 -96.90 42.74 90.13
C ALA A 157 -98.22 41.92 90.11
N ARG A 158 -98.16 40.64 90.55
CA ARG A 158 -99.34 39.76 90.58
C ARG A 158 -100.47 40.40 91.40
N ILE A 159 -101.68 40.40 90.84
CA ILE A 159 -102.90 40.90 91.48
C ILE A 159 -103.09 40.15 92.81
N VAL A 160 -103.08 40.89 93.92
CA VAL A 160 -103.23 40.32 95.27
C VAL A 160 -104.73 40.12 95.53
N ARG A 161 -105.23 38.90 95.38
CA ARG A 161 -106.67 38.59 95.49
C ARG A 161 -107.19 38.43 96.91
N TYR A 162 -106.31 38.20 97.89
CA TYR A 162 -106.67 37.95 99.28
C TYR A 162 -105.94 38.94 100.20
N CYS A 163 -106.58 39.38 101.29
CA CYS A 163 -105.94 40.23 102.27
C CYS A 163 -104.80 39.48 102.98
N GLN A 164 -103.71 40.19 103.27
CA GLN A 164 -102.58 39.67 104.05
C GLN A 164 -102.80 39.74 105.57
N ASP A 165 -103.94 40.25 106.02
CA ASP A 165 -104.26 40.36 107.45
C ASP A 165 -104.46 38.97 108.09
N THR A 166 -103.79 38.72 109.23
CA THR A 166 -103.81 37.45 109.99
C THR A 166 -103.16 36.27 109.24
N ASP A 167 -101.83 36.29 109.05
CA ASP A 167 -101.02 35.17 108.55
C ASP A 167 -101.57 34.45 107.30
N GLY A 168 -102.15 35.20 106.37
CA GLY A 168 -102.76 34.65 105.15
C GLY A 168 -103.96 33.72 105.40
N GLU A 169 -104.70 33.89 106.50
CA GLU A 169 -105.89 33.08 106.81
C GLU A 169 -106.95 33.13 105.71
N CYS A 170 -107.19 34.27 105.06
CA CYS A 170 -108.12 34.36 103.93
C CYS A 170 -107.63 33.58 102.70
N GLU A 171 -106.32 33.59 102.43
CA GLU A 171 -105.73 32.80 101.34
C GLU A 171 -105.78 31.30 101.68
N ARG A 172 -105.43 30.93 102.92
CA ARG A 172 -105.52 29.54 103.42
C ARG A 172 -106.95 29.04 103.44
N SER A 173 -107.91 29.82 103.92
CA SER A 173 -109.34 29.47 103.95
C SER A 173 -109.91 29.37 102.53
N ALA A 174 -109.53 30.25 101.60
CA ALA A 174 -109.91 30.12 100.21
C ALA A 174 -109.24 28.92 99.52
N ARG A 175 -108.00 28.59 99.88
CA ARG A 175 -107.31 27.38 99.42
C ARG A 175 -107.99 26.12 99.95
N GLU A 176 -108.32 26.11 101.23
CA GLU A 176 -109.01 25.01 101.92
C GLU A 176 -110.46 24.86 101.43
N ASN A 177 -111.17 25.95 101.12
CA ASN A 177 -112.47 25.91 100.45
C ASN A 177 -112.35 25.35 99.01
N ARG A 178 -111.27 25.68 98.29
CA ARG A 178 -110.97 25.10 96.97
C ARG A 178 -110.58 23.62 97.07
N GLU A 179 -109.92 23.22 98.14
CA GLU A 179 -109.52 21.83 98.43
C GLU A 179 -110.73 20.99 98.87
N ARG A 180 -111.56 21.50 99.79
CA ARG A 180 -112.88 20.95 100.12
C ARG A 180 -113.83 20.91 98.92
N GLY A 181 -113.77 21.93 98.06
CA GLY A 181 -114.49 21.95 96.79
C GLY A 181 -114.04 20.84 95.85
N ARG A 182 -112.73 20.57 95.77
CA ARG A 182 -112.12 19.47 95.00
C ARG A 182 -112.48 18.09 95.55
N GLU A 183 -112.56 17.95 96.86
CA GLU A 183 -112.90 16.69 97.54
C GLU A 183 -114.42 16.47 97.66
N SER A 184 -115.23 17.45 97.28
CA SER A 184 -116.69 17.32 97.29
C SER A 184 -117.14 16.34 96.20
N PRO A 185 -117.79 15.22 96.55
CA PRO A 185 -118.30 14.27 95.56
C PRO A 185 -119.43 14.92 94.74
N GLY A 186 -119.33 14.83 93.42
CA GLY A 186 -120.35 15.29 92.48
C GLY A 186 -119.92 16.47 91.60
N LEU A 187 -120.92 17.19 91.08
CA LEU A 187 -120.75 18.23 90.05
C LEU A 187 -119.87 19.40 90.53
N THR A 188 -119.87 19.69 91.83
CA THR A 188 -119.11 20.79 92.44
C THR A 188 -117.60 20.56 92.39
N GLY A 189 -117.12 19.34 92.64
CA GLY A 189 -115.71 18.99 92.50
C GLY A 189 -115.23 18.98 91.04
N GLN A 190 -116.08 18.57 90.11
CA GLN A 190 -115.78 18.64 88.68
C GLN A 190 -115.66 20.09 88.20
N VAL A 191 -116.53 20.99 88.67
CA VAL A 191 -116.44 22.43 88.37
C VAL A 191 -115.17 23.04 88.98
N ALA A 192 -114.83 22.70 90.23
CA ALA A 192 -113.61 23.18 90.87
C ALA A 192 -112.33 22.73 90.13
N TRP A 193 -112.28 21.48 89.66
CA TRP A 193 -111.18 20.96 88.84
C TRP A 193 -111.10 21.64 87.47
N ALA A 194 -112.26 21.88 86.83
CA ALA A 194 -112.33 22.59 85.55
C ALA A 194 -111.75 24.02 85.66
N TRP A 195 -112.05 24.73 86.75
CA TRP A 195 -111.47 26.06 87.01
C TRP A 195 -109.95 26.04 87.22
N GLU A 196 -109.40 25.03 87.91
CA GLU A 196 -107.94 24.89 88.05
C GLU A 196 -107.25 24.65 86.70
N MET A 197 -107.87 23.84 85.82
CA MET A 197 -107.36 23.62 84.47
C MET A 197 -107.38 24.92 83.66
N VAL A 198 -108.44 25.74 83.80
CA VAL A 198 -108.52 27.06 83.17
C VAL A 198 -107.40 27.97 83.67
N GLU A 199 -107.14 28.07 84.98
CA GLU A 199 -106.03 28.89 85.51
C GLU A 199 -104.65 28.40 85.02
N ARG A 200 -104.45 27.08 84.87
CA ARG A 200 -103.20 26.54 84.30
C ARG A 200 -103.05 26.87 82.82
N LEU A 201 -104.15 26.80 82.07
CA LEU A 201 -104.18 27.20 80.66
C LEU A 201 -103.91 28.69 80.52
N GLU A 202 -104.51 29.53 81.35
CA GLU A 202 -104.26 30.97 81.42
C GLU A 202 -102.78 31.27 81.73
N GLY A 203 -102.19 30.62 82.73
CA GLY A 203 -100.76 30.76 83.04
C GLY A 203 -99.81 30.19 81.97
N ALA A 204 -100.27 29.27 81.12
CA ALA A 204 -99.53 28.81 79.95
C ALA A 204 -99.67 29.81 78.79
N THR A 205 -100.85 30.37 78.57
CA THR A 205 -101.08 31.40 77.56
C THR A 205 -100.32 32.68 77.88
N ASP A 206 -100.19 33.07 79.15
CA ASP A 206 -99.41 34.25 79.54
C ASP A 206 -97.91 34.05 79.30
N ARG A 207 -97.37 32.86 79.57
CA ARG A 207 -95.96 32.53 79.26
C ARG A 207 -95.71 32.48 77.76
N LEU A 208 -96.64 31.91 76.99
CA LEU A 208 -96.57 31.93 75.53
C LEU A 208 -96.71 33.34 74.99
N ALA A 209 -97.60 34.16 75.54
CA ALA A 209 -97.78 35.55 75.16
C ALA A 209 -96.52 36.35 75.48
N TRP A 210 -95.87 36.15 76.62
CA TRP A 210 -94.61 36.83 76.96
C TRP A 210 -93.43 36.35 76.12
N SER A 211 -93.36 35.05 75.79
CA SER A 211 -92.37 34.51 74.84
C SER A 211 -92.59 35.09 73.44
N LEU A 212 -93.84 35.17 72.99
CA LEU A 212 -94.20 35.76 71.70
C LEU A 212 -93.96 37.27 71.70
N MET A 213 -94.27 37.98 72.79
CA MET A 213 -94.03 39.42 72.89
C MET A 213 -92.53 39.73 72.96
N SER A 214 -91.71 38.92 73.64
CA SER A 214 -90.26 39.12 73.66
C SER A 214 -89.62 38.79 72.31
N GLU A 215 -90.06 37.71 71.64
CA GLU A 215 -89.57 37.35 70.32
C GLU A 215 -90.07 38.26 69.19
N LEU A 216 -91.33 38.70 69.23
CA LEU A 216 -91.94 39.62 68.25
C LEU A 216 -91.76 41.09 68.61
N SER A 217 -91.16 41.39 69.77
CA SER A 217 -90.71 42.75 70.07
C SER A 217 -89.71 43.19 69.01
N VAL A 218 -89.66 44.50 68.76
CA VAL A 218 -88.70 45.09 67.83
C VAL A 218 -87.27 44.63 68.14
N ALA A 219 -86.89 44.60 69.43
CA ALA A 219 -85.59 44.11 69.88
C ALA A 219 -85.35 42.62 69.58
N GLY A 220 -86.37 41.77 69.73
CA GLY A 220 -86.28 40.33 69.43
C GLY A 220 -86.11 40.06 67.92
N VAL A 221 -86.82 40.83 67.08
CA VAL A 221 -86.67 40.77 65.62
C VAL A 221 -85.31 41.31 65.18
N GLU A 222 -84.87 42.45 65.72
CA GLU A 222 -83.55 43.01 65.44
C GLU A 222 -82.42 42.06 65.82
N ARG A 223 -82.53 41.34 66.96
CA ARG A 223 -81.58 40.29 67.32
C ARG A 223 -81.55 39.15 66.31
N ARG A 224 -82.72 38.63 65.89
CA ARG A 224 -82.78 37.57 64.86
C ARG A 224 -82.22 38.03 63.52
N VAL A 225 -82.48 39.28 63.15
CA VAL A 225 -81.90 39.88 61.93
C VAL A 225 -80.39 40.06 62.08
N ALA A 226 -79.89 40.45 63.26
CA ALA A 226 -78.47 40.55 63.53
C ALA A 226 -77.78 39.18 63.48
N ASP A 227 -78.38 38.15 64.08
CA ASP A 227 -77.88 36.77 64.03
C ASP A 227 -77.87 36.25 62.59
N ALA A 228 -78.95 36.45 61.83
CA ALA A 228 -79.02 36.07 60.41
C ALA A 228 -78.00 36.83 59.55
N ASN A 229 -77.77 38.11 59.83
CA ASN A 229 -76.74 38.91 59.18
C ASN A 229 -75.33 38.40 59.54
N ALA A 230 -75.08 38.07 60.80
CA ALA A 230 -73.80 37.50 61.25
C ALA A 230 -73.52 36.15 60.56
N ASP A 231 -74.53 35.29 60.47
CA ASP A 231 -74.44 34.02 59.74
C ASP A 231 -74.17 34.26 58.24
N ALA A 232 -74.89 35.19 57.62
CA ALA A 232 -74.69 35.55 56.21
C ALA A 232 -73.27 36.08 55.96
N PHE A 233 -72.76 36.97 56.81
CA PHE A 233 -71.38 37.44 56.72
C PHE A 233 -70.36 36.31 56.94
N GLY A 234 -70.66 35.38 57.86
CA GLY A 234 -69.87 34.17 58.07
C GLY A 234 -69.76 33.32 56.80
N GLN A 235 -70.89 33.07 56.11
CA GLN A 235 -70.92 32.32 54.86
C GLN A 235 -70.18 33.03 53.73
N VAL A 236 -70.33 34.35 53.60
CA VAL A 236 -69.59 35.16 52.61
C VAL A 236 -68.08 35.08 52.87
N ALA A 237 -67.65 35.16 54.13
CA ALA A 237 -66.24 35.03 54.50
C ALA A 237 -65.67 33.62 54.23
N ILE A 238 -66.48 32.56 54.35
CA ILE A 238 -66.09 31.20 53.94
C ILE A 238 -65.95 31.13 52.42
N ALA A 239 -66.96 31.57 51.68
CA ALA A 239 -66.96 31.55 50.21
C ALA A 239 -65.78 32.36 49.60
N GLN A 240 -65.44 33.50 50.20
CA GLN A 240 -64.27 34.30 49.79
C GLN A 240 -62.97 33.54 50.04
N ARG A 241 -62.80 32.92 51.21
CA ARG A 241 -61.61 32.10 51.51
C ARG A 241 -61.47 30.90 50.58
N GLU A 242 -62.57 30.24 50.25
CA GLU A 242 -62.59 29.12 49.29
C GLU A 242 -62.26 29.57 47.87
N ARG A 243 -62.79 30.72 47.44
CA ARG A 243 -62.44 31.33 46.15
C ARG A 243 -60.96 31.67 46.09
N ASP A 244 -60.42 32.32 47.12
CA ASP A 244 -59.01 32.69 47.17
C ASP A 244 -58.10 31.47 47.22
N ALA A 245 -58.51 30.41 47.94
CA ALA A 245 -57.81 29.14 47.95
C ALA A 245 -57.81 28.48 46.55
N SER A 246 -58.95 28.49 45.86
CA SER A 246 -59.09 27.96 44.50
C SER A 246 -58.26 28.76 43.49
N GLN A 247 -58.21 30.08 43.62
CA GLN A 247 -57.38 30.95 42.79
C GLN A 247 -55.89 30.65 42.98
N ARG A 248 -55.42 30.52 44.22
CA ARG A 248 -54.02 30.13 44.49
C ARG A 248 -53.70 28.74 43.95
N GLN A 249 -54.59 27.77 44.10
CA GLN A 249 -54.41 26.43 43.53
C GLN A 249 -54.33 26.47 42.00
N ALA A 250 -55.19 27.25 41.35
CA ALA A 250 -55.13 27.45 39.90
C ALA A 250 -53.81 28.08 39.48
N GLU A 251 -53.35 29.14 40.16
CA GLU A 251 -52.06 29.78 39.87
C GLU A 251 -50.87 28.82 40.01
N VAL A 252 -50.87 27.98 41.05
CA VAL A 252 -49.84 26.94 41.22
C VAL A 252 -49.89 25.94 40.07
N ALA A 253 -51.06 25.43 39.70
CA ALA A 253 -51.22 24.52 38.57
C ALA A 253 -50.78 25.15 37.24
N TRP A 254 -51.05 26.44 37.02
CA TRP A 254 -50.56 27.19 35.86
C TRP A 254 -49.03 27.32 35.85
N ARG A 255 -48.41 27.60 37.00
CA ARG A 255 -46.94 27.66 37.11
C ARG A 255 -46.30 26.30 36.87
N GLU A 256 -46.87 25.23 37.42
CA GLU A 256 -46.39 23.86 37.22
C GLU A 256 -46.49 23.42 35.76
N THR A 257 -47.61 23.70 35.10
CA THR A 257 -47.78 23.38 33.67
C THR A 257 -46.86 24.22 32.78
N ALA A 258 -46.65 25.50 33.10
CA ALA A 258 -45.67 26.34 32.41
C ALA A 258 -44.24 25.81 32.59
N ALA A 259 -43.86 25.41 33.81
CA ALA A 259 -42.55 24.81 34.09
C ALA A 259 -42.38 23.43 33.42
N ALA A 260 -43.45 22.64 33.32
CA ALA A 260 -43.43 21.37 32.59
C ALA A 260 -43.22 21.58 31.08
N ARG A 261 -43.90 22.57 30.47
CA ARG A 261 -43.71 22.93 29.06
C ARG A 261 -42.28 23.42 28.80
N ALA A 262 -41.76 24.32 29.63
CA ALA A 262 -40.39 24.81 29.50
C ALA A 262 -39.35 23.67 29.57
N ARG A 263 -39.57 22.67 30.43
CA ARG A 263 -38.70 21.47 30.48
C ARG A 263 -38.82 20.59 29.24
N ALA A 264 -40.02 20.45 28.68
CA ALA A 264 -40.24 19.72 27.44
C ALA A 264 -39.56 20.42 26.26
N ASP A 265 -39.74 21.74 26.12
CA ASP A 265 -39.10 22.54 25.06
C ASP A 265 -37.57 22.48 25.15
N ALA A 266 -37.01 22.56 26.37
CA ALA A 266 -35.57 22.40 26.58
C ALA A 266 -35.08 21.00 26.17
N ALA A 267 -35.80 19.94 26.54
CA ALA A 267 -35.46 18.57 26.15
C ALA A 267 -35.53 18.36 24.63
N GLU A 268 -36.50 18.98 23.95
CA GLU A 268 -36.61 18.94 22.48
C GLU A 268 -35.44 19.66 21.80
N GLN A 269 -35.03 20.83 22.33
CA GLN A 269 -33.87 21.57 21.84
C GLN A 269 -32.57 20.78 22.04
N GLU A 270 -32.38 20.16 23.21
CA GLU A 270 -31.23 19.30 23.48
C GLU A 270 -31.20 18.08 22.55
N ALA A 271 -32.36 17.44 22.31
CA ALA A 271 -32.48 16.33 21.37
C ALA A 271 -32.20 16.77 19.92
N ALA A 272 -32.66 17.95 19.51
CA ALA A 272 -32.33 18.53 18.21
C ALA A 272 -30.81 18.80 18.08
N ALA A 273 -30.19 19.42 19.08
CA ALA A 273 -28.74 19.66 19.09
C ALA A 273 -27.91 18.37 19.17
N ALA A 274 -28.43 17.30 19.78
CA ALA A 274 -27.80 15.99 19.75
C ALA A 274 -27.86 15.36 18.36
N ARG A 275 -28.99 15.48 17.65
CA ARG A 275 -29.16 14.98 16.28
C ARG A 275 -28.23 15.70 15.29
N THR A 276 -28.15 17.02 15.34
CA THR A 276 -27.24 17.78 14.45
C THR A 276 -25.76 17.43 14.70
N ARG A 277 -25.36 17.22 15.96
CA ARG A 277 -24.01 16.73 16.28
C ARG A 277 -23.76 15.31 15.75
N ALA A 278 -24.75 14.42 15.86
CA ALA A 278 -24.63 13.07 15.31
C ALA A 278 -24.52 13.06 13.78
N GLU A 279 -25.30 13.91 13.08
CA GLU A 279 -25.22 14.10 11.64
C GLU A 279 -23.85 14.65 11.20
N HIS A 280 -23.31 15.62 11.94
CA HIS A 280 -21.98 16.16 11.67
C HIS A 280 -20.89 15.09 11.82
N LEU A 281 -20.90 14.33 12.92
CA LEU A 281 -19.94 13.24 13.15
C LEU A 281 -20.08 12.13 12.09
N ALA A 282 -21.30 11.82 11.65
CA ALA A 282 -21.54 10.87 10.57
C ALA A 282 -20.95 11.38 9.24
N ALA A 283 -21.15 12.66 8.92
CA ALA A 283 -20.56 13.28 7.74
C ALA A 283 -19.02 13.28 7.79
N GLU A 284 -18.43 13.54 8.95
CA GLU A 284 -16.98 13.45 9.17
C GLU A 284 -16.46 12.02 8.95
N LEU A 285 -17.13 11.00 9.52
CA LEU A 285 -16.77 9.60 9.32
C LEU A 285 -16.87 9.19 7.84
N ASP A 286 -17.87 9.68 7.12
CA ASP A 286 -18.02 9.43 5.68
C ASP A 286 -16.92 10.11 4.86
N THR A 287 -16.53 11.34 5.22
CA THR A 287 -15.38 12.03 4.59
C THR A 287 -14.09 11.27 4.82
N ALA A 288 -13.78 10.89 6.07
CA ALA A 288 -12.61 10.09 6.42
C ALA A 288 -12.63 8.72 5.72
N GLY A 289 -13.80 8.10 5.58
CA GLY A 289 -13.98 6.86 4.84
C GLY A 289 -13.67 6.99 3.35
N ARG A 290 -14.07 8.10 2.71
CA ARG A 290 -13.71 8.41 1.31
C ARG A 290 -12.21 8.65 1.15
N GLU A 291 -11.61 9.42 2.04
CA GLU A 291 -10.16 9.68 2.04
C GLU A 291 -9.35 8.39 2.20
N ARG A 292 -9.75 7.51 3.12
CA ARG A 292 -9.11 6.20 3.31
C ARG A 292 -9.22 5.32 2.06
N ARG A 293 -10.37 5.30 1.38
CA ARG A 293 -10.53 4.54 0.13
C ARG A 293 -9.64 5.09 -0.97
N LYS A 294 -9.62 6.43 -1.15
CA LYS A 294 -8.74 7.09 -2.12
C LYS A 294 -7.26 6.80 -1.84
N ALA A 295 -6.82 6.89 -0.59
CA ALA A 295 -5.44 6.57 -0.21
C ALA A 295 -5.09 5.08 -0.47
N LYS A 296 -6.07 4.16 -0.30
CA LYS A 296 -5.89 2.75 -0.64
C LYS A 296 -5.77 2.53 -2.14
N GLU A 297 -6.62 3.17 -2.94
CA GLU A 297 -6.57 3.14 -4.41
C GLU A 297 -5.25 3.72 -4.93
N GLU A 298 -4.78 4.83 -4.36
CA GLU A 298 -3.48 5.43 -4.69
C GLU A 298 -2.31 4.50 -4.34
N ALA A 299 -2.37 3.81 -3.20
CA ALA A 299 -1.35 2.84 -2.80
C ALA A 299 -1.34 1.60 -3.71
N GLU A 300 -2.51 1.10 -4.11
CA GLU A 300 -2.66 0.00 -5.07
C GLU A 300 -2.20 0.40 -6.48
N ALA A 301 -2.49 1.62 -6.92
CA ALA A 301 -1.99 2.16 -8.18
C ALA A 301 -0.46 2.31 -8.16
N ALA A 302 0.12 2.76 -7.04
CA ALA A 302 1.55 2.88 -6.88
C ALA A 302 2.26 1.52 -6.86
N SER A 303 1.67 0.48 -6.24
CA SER A 303 2.23 -0.87 -6.27
C SER A 303 2.13 -1.50 -7.67
N ALA A 304 1.01 -1.32 -8.37
CA ALA A 304 0.85 -1.75 -9.76
C ALA A 304 1.88 -1.06 -10.69
N ALA A 305 2.12 0.24 -10.50
CA ALA A 305 3.14 0.98 -11.26
C ALA A 305 4.57 0.45 -11.00
N ARG A 306 4.89 0.06 -9.76
CA ARG A 306 6.18 -0.57 -9.42
C ARG A 306 6.35 -1.92 -10.11
N LEU A 307 5.34 -2.79 -10.05
CA LEU A 307 5.37 -4.09 -10.73
C LEU A 307 5.50 -3.94 -12.25
N ALA A 308 4.79 -2.98 -12.85
CA ALA A 308 4.93 -2.68 -14.27
C ALA A 308 6.35 -2.21 -14.64
N ALA A 309 6.97 -1.37 -13.80
CA ALA A 309 8.35 -0.93 -14.00
C ALA A 309 9.37 -2.06 -13.82
N GLU A 310 9.14 -2.99 -12.89
CA GLU A 310 9.96 -4.20 -12.71
C GLU A 310 9.86 -5.11 -13.94
N HIS A 311 8.66 -5.38 -14.44
CA HIS A 311 8.49 -6.16 -15.67
C HIS A 311 9.15 -5.53 -16.89
N GLU A 312 9.17 -4.20 -17.00
CA GLU A 312 9.88 -3.54 -18.10
C GLU A 312 11.40 -3.66 -17.93
N ARG A 313 11.92 -3.58 -16.71
CA ARG A 313 13.34 -3.87 -16.43
C ARG A 313 13.71 -5.30 -16.82
N ASP A 314 12.87 -6.27 -16.51
CA ASP A 314 13.10 -7.67 -16.88
C ASP A 314 13.11 -7.86 -18.41
N ARG A 315 12.21 -7.18 -19.12
CA ARG A 315 12.21 -7.19 -20.60
C ARG A 315 13.47 -6.56 -21.19
N VAL A 316 13.91 -5.43 -20.65
CA VAL A 316 15.16 -4.79 -21.08
C VAL A 316 16.35 -5.71 -20.80
N ALA A 317 16.44 -6.30 -19.60
CA ALA A 317 17.50 -7.25 -19.26
C ALA A 317 17.50 -8.49 -20.17
N SER A 318 16.33 -9.02 -20.53
CA SER A 318 16.20 -10.12 -21.50
C SER A 318 16.73 -9.72 -22.88
N ARG A 319 16.37 -8.53 -23.38
CA ARG A 319 16.87 -8.02 -24.67
C ARG A 319 18.37 -7.76 -24.64
N GLU A 320 18.90 -7.23 -23.54
CA GLU A 320 20.34 -7.07 -23.35
C GLU A 320 21.05 -8.42 -23.38
N GLY A 321 20.51 -9.44 -22.72
CA GLY A 321 21.01 -10.82 -22.78
C GLY A 321 21.04 -11.39 -24.20
N GLU A 322 19.96 -11.22 -24.96
CA GLU A 322 19.88 -11.64 -26.37
C GLU A 322 20.92 -10.92 -27.25
N LEU A 323 21.09 -9.60 -27.06
CA LEU A 323 22.08 -8.81 -27.81
C LEU A 323 23.50 -9.24 -27.46
N LEU A 324 23.82 -9.48 -26.18
CA LEU A 324 25.12 -9.98 -25.77
C LEU A 324 25.40 -11.37 -26.35
N ALA A 325 24.43 -12.28 -26.32
CA ALA A 325 24.57 -13.59 -26.95
C ALA A 325 24.79 -13.48 -28.48
N SER A 326 24.10 -12.55 -29.15
CA SER A 326 24.30 -12.30 -30.58
C SER A 326 25.71 -11.74 -30.89
N LEU A 327 26.24 -10.86 -30.03
CA LEU A 327 27.59 -10.32 -30.15
C LEU A 327 28.66 -11.39 -29.91
N GLU A 328 28.46 -12.27 -28.92
CA GLU A 328 29.34 -13.40 -28.67
C GLU A 328 29.34 -14.39 -29.85
N SER A 329 28.18 -14.68 -30.43
CA SER A 329 28.06 -15.48 -31.66
C SER A 329 28.82 -14.84 -32.82
N ALA A 330 28.61 -13.55 -33.09
CA ALA A 330 29.32 -12.83 -34.15
C ALA A 330 30.84 -12.81 -33.92
N ARG A 331 31.28 -12.69 -32.66
CA ARG A 331 32.71 -12.79 -32.30
C ARG A 331 33.27 -14.18 -32.57
N ALA A 332 32.54 -15.24 -32.23
CA ALA A 332 32.94 -16.61 -32.52
C ALA A 332 33.04 -16.88 -34.03
N GLU A 333 32.11 -16.35 -34.83
CA GLU A 333 32.15 -16.41 -36.29
C GLU A 333 33.37 -15.68 -36.87
N LEU A 334 33.70 -14.48 -36.36
CA LEU A 334 34.89 -13.73 -36.77
C LEU A 334 36.18 -14.49 -36.44
N VAL A 335 36.27 -15.11 -35.25
CA VAL A 335 37.42 -15.94 -34.88
C VAL A 335 37.54 -17.16 -35.79
N SER A 336 36.42 -17.81 -36.12
CA SER A 336 36.39 -18.93 -37.08
C SER A 336 36.81 -18.49 -38.50
N LEU A 337 36.33 -17.34 -38.98
CA LEU A 337 36.75 -16.76 -40.24
C LEU A 337 38.24 -16.42 -40.25
N HIS A 338 38.77 -15.87 -39.17
CA HIS A 338 40.19 -15.57 -39.04
C HIS A 338 41.05 -16.84 -39.04
N GLY A 339 40.59 -17.91 -38.37
CA GLY A 339 41.23 -19.22 -38.43
C GLY A 339 41.26 -19.81 -39.84
N ARG A 340 40.13 -19.76 -40.56
CA ARG A 340 40.09 -20.21 -41.97
C ARG A 340 40.97 -19.36 -42.89
N LEU A 341 41.05 -18.05 -42.63
CA LEU A 341 41.91 -17.14 -43.39
C LEU A 341 43.39 -17.44 -43.14
N SER A 342 43.81 -17.66 -41.89
CA SER A 342 45.19 -18.01 -41.58
C SER A 342 45.57 -19.39 -42.13
N GLU A 343 44.66 -20.38 -42.08
CA GLU A 343 44.84 -21.67 -42.76
C GLU A 343 45.02 -21.47 -44.28
N ALA A 344 44.16 -20.69 -44.93
CA ALA A 344 44.29 -20.39 -46.35
C ALA A 344 45.60 -19.66 -46.69
N GLU A 345 46.03 -18.71 -45.87
CA GLU A 345 47.32 -18.03 -46.02
C GLU A 345 48.50 -19.01 -45.92
N THR A 346 48.47 -19.93 -44.95
CA THR A 346 49.53 -20.95 -44.83
C THR A 346 49.54 -21.92 -46.01
N LEU A 347 48.38 -22.28 -46.56
CA LEU A 347 48.27 -23.10 -47.77
C LEU A 347 48.84 -22.37 -48.99
N VAL A 348 48.52 -21.08 -49.16
CA VAL A 348 49.06 -20.25 -50.25
C VAL A 348 50.58 -20.10 -50.11
N GLU A 349 51.09 -19.89 -48.90
CA GLU A 349 52.54 -19.79 -48.67
C GLU A 349 53.23 -21.14 -48.92
N GLY A 350 52.62 -22.26 -48.51
CA GLY A 350 53.09 -23.60 -48.87
C GLY A 350 53.16 -23.81 -50.39
N GLN A 351 52.10 -23.44 -51.11
CA GLN A 351 52.06 -23.51 -52.58
C GLN A 351 53.12 -22.61 -53.24
N ARG A 352 53.43 -21.45 -52.66
CA ARG A 352 54.52 -20.58 -53.14
C ARG A 352 55.88 -21.24 -52.97
N ILE A 353 56.17 -21.83 -51.81
CA ILE A 353 57.42 -22.54 -51.54
C ILE A 353 57.56 -23.73 -52.50
N GLU A 354 56.47 -24.50 -52.71
CA GLU A 354 56.45 -25.60 -53.68
C GLU A 354 56.70 -25.10 -55.10
N ALA A 355 56.04 -24.02 -55.53
CA ALA A 355 56.26 -23.43 -56.84
C ALA A 355 57.69 -22.92 -57.03
N GLU A 356 58.32 -22.34 -56.00
CA GLU A 356 59.73 -21.98 -56.00
C GLU A 356 60.65 -23.20 -56.05
N ALA A 357 60.34 -24.26 -55.31
CA ALA A 357 61.08 -25.51 -55.35
C ALA A 357 61.01 -26.16 -56.74
N VAL A 358 59.83 -26.18 -57.36
CA VAL A 358 59.65 -26.63 -58.75
C VAL A 358 60.44 -25.74 -59.70
N LYS A 359 60.41 -24.41 -59.54
CA LYS A 359 61.24 -23.50 -60.34
C LYS A 359 62.74 -23.81 -60.22
N ARG A 360 63.26 -23.97 -59.00
CA ARG A 360 64.66 -24.36 -58.76
C ARG A 360 64.98 -25.71 -59.40
N ALA A 361 64.14 -26.73 -59.19
CA ALA A 361 64.30 -28.03 -59.81
C ALA A 361 64.29 -27.97 -61.35
N THR A 362 63.43 -27.13 -61.95
CA THR A 362 63.44 -26.93 -63.41
C THR A 362 64.71 -26.22 -63.89
N GLU A 363 65.24 -25.28 -63.11
CA GLU A 363 66.50 -24.59 -63.44
C GLU A 363 67.70 -25.53 -63.29
N ASP A 364 67.73 -26.36 -62.24
CA ASP A 364 68.73 -27.40 -62.05
C ASP A 364 68.70 -28.42 -63.20
N LEU A 365 67.50 -28.82 -63.64
CA LEU A 365 67.33 -29.68 -64.82
C LEU A 365 67.83 -28.98 -66.10
N ARG A 366 67.55 -27.69 -66.31
CA ARG A 366 68.09 -26.94 -67.45
C ARG A 366 69.61 -26.85 -67.40
N SER A 367 70.18 -26.59 -66.23
CA SER A 367 71.63 -26.54 -66.01
C SER A 367 72.28 -27.90 -66.29
N ALA A 368 71.71 -28.98 -65.77
CA ALA A 368 72.17 -30.35 -66.03
C ALA A 368 72.06 -30.74 -67.51
N VAL A 369 71.01 -30.30 -68.22
CA VAL A 369 70.89 -30.46 -69.67
C VAL A 369 71.99 -29.66 -70.39
N GLY A 370 72.23 -28.41 -70.00
CA GLY A 370 73.32 -27.59 -70.54
C GLY A 370 74.70 -28.21 -70.34
N ASP A 371 74.98 -28.73 -69.15
CA ASP A 371 76.22 -29.47 -68.84
C ASP A 371 76.33 -30.76 -69.65
N ALA A 372 75.23 -31.48 -69.84
CA ALA A 372 75.21 -32.69 -70.66
C ALA A 372 75.46 -32.37 -72.15
N GLU A 373 74.89 -31.27 -72.66
CA GLU A 373 75.16 -30.76 -74.00
C GLU A 373 76.61 -30.30 -74.16
N ALA A 374 77.18 -29.60 -73.16
CA ALA A 374 78.59 -29.21 -73.14
C ALA A 374 79.52 -30.44 -73.14
N LYS A 375 79.22 -31.45 -72.32
CA LYS A 375 79.96 -32.74 -72.29
C LYS A 375 79.85 -33.47 -73.62
N ARG A 376 78.67 -33.47 -74.27
CA ARG A 376 78.51 -34.01 -75.64
C ARG A 376 79.35 -33.22 -76.65
N GLY A 377 79.34 -31.89 -76.58
CA GLY A 377 80.16 -31.01 -77.41
C GLY A 377 81.65 -31.31 -77.26
N GLN A 378 82.12 -31.47 -76.02
CA GLN A 378 83.50 -31.87 -75.72
C GLN A 378 83.83 -33.25 -76.30
N ALA A 379 82.96 -34.25 -76.10
CA ALA A 379 83.18 -35.59 -76.64
C ALA A 379 83.22 -35.61 -78.19
N VAL A 380 82.44 -34.76 -78.85
CA VAL A 380 82.51 -34.60 -80.32
C VAL A 380 83.82 -33.94 -80.73
N ALA A 381 84.26 -32.89 -80.03
CA ALA A 381 85.54 -32.23 -80.29
C ALA A 381 86.72 -33.19 -80.09
N ASP A 382 86.72 -33.98 -79.02
CA ASP A 382 87.73 -35.01 -78.74
C ASP A 382 87.74 -36.08 -79.84
N ARG A 383 86.56 -36.54 -80.29
CA ARG A 383 86.44 -37.48 -81.41
C ARG A 383 87.03 -36.89 -82.69
N ASP A 384 86.72 -35.64 -83.00
CA ASP A 384 87.22 -34.97 -84.20
C ASP A 384 88.75 -34.74 -84.11
N GLN A 385 89.27 -34.45 -82.92
CA GLN A 385 90.71 -34.39 -82.66
C GLN A 385 91.38 -35.75 -82.86
N ILE A 386 90.77 -36.84 -82.37
CA ILE A 386 91.26 -38.21 -82.59
C ILE A 386 91.22 -38.55 -84.09
N GLN A 387 90.16 -38.17 -84.81
CA GLN A 387 90.08 -38.36 -86.26
C GLN A 387 91.11 -37.53 -87.03
N ALA A 388 91.41 -36.31 -86.57
CA ALA A 388 92.48 -35.49 -87.15
C ALA A 388 93.85 -36.15 -86.95
N ARG A 389 94.16 -36.58 -85.72
CA ARG A 389 95.38 -37.35 -85.41
C ARG A 389 95.44 -38.66 -86.20
N GLY A 390 94.31 -39.34 -86.37
CA GLY A 390 94.19 -40.53 -87.20
C GLY A 390 94.60 -40.25 -88.65
N ARG A 391 94.08 -39.16 -89.24
CA ARG A 391 94.44 -38.73 -90.59
C ARG A 391 95.90 -38.31 -90.73
N GLU A 392 96.49 -37.66 -89.72
CA GLU A 392 97.92 -37.34 -89.69
C GLU A 392 98.78 -38.60 -89.65
N LEU A 393 98.42 -39.58 -88.81
CA LEU A 393 99.10 -40.87 -88.74
C LEU A 393 98.97 -41.66 -90.04
N GLU A 394 97.81 -41.63 -90.69
CA GLU A 394 97.60 -42.22 -92.02
C GLU A 394 98.50 -41.57 -93.07
N GLN A 395 98.61 -40.23 -93.07
CA GLN A 395 99.53 -39.51 -93.97
C GLN A 395 101.00 -39.87 -93.70
N HIS A 396 101.41 -39.94 -92.43
CA HIS A 396 102.75 -40.38 -92.05
C HIS A 396 103.03 -41.82 -92.50
N ASN A 397 102.07 -42.73 -92.33
CA ASN A 397 102.20 -44.11 -92.79
C ASN A 397 102.30 -44.19 -94.31
N TRP A 398 101.51 -43.39 -95.02
CA TRP A 398 101.59 -43.30 -96.48
C TRP A 398 102.96 -42.77 -96.96
N GLN A 399 103.51 -41.75 -96.29
CA GLN A 399 104.87 -41.28 -96.53
C GLN A 399 105.91 -42.37 -96.26
N LEU A 400 105.79 -43.11 -95.15
CA LEU A 400 106.69 -44.22 -94.83
C LEU A 400 106.63 -45.34 -95.87
N ILE A 401 105.43 -45.74 -96.31
CA ILE A 401 105.25 -46.72 -97.40
C ILE A 401 105.94 -46.24 -98.67
N ARG A 402 105.73 -44.98 -99.06
CA ARG A 402 106.38 -44.40 -100.23
C ARG A 402 107.90 -44.39 -100.10
N THR A 403 108.45 -43.98 -98.96
CA THR A 403 109.90 -44.03 -98.73
C THR A 403 110.44 -45.46 -98.73
N ALA A 404 109.66 -46.44 -98.22
CA ALA A 404 110.03 -47.84 -98.29
C ALA A 404 110.00 -48.39 -99.73
N GLU A 405 109.07 -47.93 -100.56
CA GLU A 405 109.03 -48.25 -102.00
C GLU A 405 110.19 -47.61 -102.75
N GLU A 406 110.53 -46.35 -102.46
CA GLU A 406 111.70 -45.66 -103.00
C GLU A 406 113.00 -46.37 -102.57
N LEU A 407 113.10 -46.81 -101.31
CA LEU A 407 114.22 -47.63 -100.81
C LEU A 407 114.27 -49.01 -101.49
N ARG A 408 113.13 -49.66 -101.75
CA ARG A 408 113.10 -50.91 -102.52
C ARG A 408 113.52 -50.68 -103.97
N ALA A 409 113.09 -49.60 -104.60
CA ALA A 409 113.47 -49.25 -105.97
C ALA A 409 114.97 -48.95 -106.08
N THR A 410 115.55 -48.22 -105.11
CA THR A 410 117.00 -47.99 -105.06
C THR A 410 117.78 -49.27 -104.81
N VAL A 411 117.32 -50.16 -103.93
CA VAL A 411 117.92 -51.49 -103.75
C VAL A 411 117.85 -52.31 -105.04
N HIS A 412 116.72 -52.27 -105.76
CA HIS A 412 116.56 -52.91 -107.08
C HIS A 412 117.49 -52.31 -108.14
N ALA A 413 117.68 -51.00 -108.16
CA ALA A 413 118.62 -50.33 -109.06
C ALA A 413 120.07 -50.71 -108.73
N LEU A 414 120.46 -50.69 -107.45
CA LEU A 414 121.79 -51.10 -107.00
C LEU A 414 122.07 -52.59 -107.26
N THR A 415 121.06 -53.45 -107.19
CA THR A 415 121.20 -54.87 -107.57
C THR A 415 121.34 -55.04 -109.08
N ALA A 416 120.59 -54.28 -109.89
CA ALA A 416 120.78 -54.25 -111.33
C ALA A 416 122.18 -53.74 -111.73
N GLU A 417 122.68 -52.69 -111.07
CA GLU A 417 124.05 -52.18 -111.27
C GLU A 417 125.11 -53.20 -110.85
N ARG A 418 124.93 -53.88 -109.72
CA ARG A 418 125.81 -54.97 -109.28
C ARG A 418 125.83 -56.11 -110.28
N ASP A 419 124.68 -56.51 -110.81
CA ASP A 419 124.58 -57.63 -111.74
C ASP A 419 125.11 -57.24 -113.13
N ALA A 420 124.96 -55.98 -113.54
CA ALA A 420 125.65 -55.43 -114.72
C ALA A 420 127.18 -55.42 -114.53
N ALA A 421 127.67 -55.00 -113.36
CA ALA A 421 129.09 -55.04 -113.02
C ALA A 421 129.63 -56.48 -112.96
N ARG A 422 128.84 -57.45 -112.48
CA ARG A 422 129.19 -58.88 -112.55
C ARG A 422 129.24 -59.40 -113.98
N ALA A 423 128.28 -59.02 -114.82
CA ALA A 423 128.28 -59.38 -116.24
C ALA A 423 129.46 -58.75 -117.00
N GLU A 424 129.93 -57.57 -116.60
CA GLU A 424 131.17 -56.96 -117.12
C GLU A 424 132.42 -57.68 -116.61
N ALA A 425 132.47 -58.04 -115.32
CA ALA A 425 133.55 -58.83 -114.74
C ALA A 425 133.67 -60.22 -115.39
N GLU A 426 132.54 -60.87 -115.73
CA GLU A 426 132.54 -62.15 -116.44
C GLU A 426 132.91 -62.02 -117.92
N ARG A 427 132.54 -60.91 -118.58
CA ARG A 427 133.03 -60.61 -119.93
C ARG A 427 134.54 -60.35 -119.92
N ALA A 428 135.08 -59.72 -118.89
CA ALA A 428 136.52 -59.53 -118.71
C ALA A 428 137.23 -60.87 -118.43
N ARG A 429 136.67 -61.73 -117.56
CA ARG A 429 137.22 -63.08 -117.29
C ARG A 429 137.28 -63.94 -118.55
N ARG A 430 136.20 -64.00 -119.34
CA ARG A 430 136.19 -64.77 -120.60
C ARG A 430 137.24 -64.28 -121.62
N ARG A 431 137.58 -62.99 -121.63
CA ARG A 431 138.66 -62.45 -122.51
C ARG A 431 140.06 -62.84 -122.02
N VAL A 432 140.25 -62.97 -120.72
CA VAL A 432 141.51 -63.44 -120.12
C VAL A 432 141.66 -64.95 -120.29
N ASP A 433 140.57 -65.71 -120.14
CA ASP A 433 140.59 -67.17 -120.33
C ASP A 433 140.84 -67.56 -121.80
N ALA A 434 140.43 -66.74 -122.77
CA ALA A 434 140.71 -66.93 -124.20
C ALA A 434 142.18 -66.72 -124.61
N LEU A 435 142.99 -66.05 -123.78
CA LEU A 435 144.40 -65.76 -124.07
C LEU A 435 145.39 -66.70 -123.37
N THR A 436 144.93 -67.58 -122.46
CA THR A 436 145.85 -68.26 -121.53
C THR A 436 145.61 -69.77 -121.39
N GLY A 437 144.98 -70.39 -122.39
CA GLY A 437 144.73 -71.84 -122.47
C GLY A 437 145.76 -72.61 -123.32
N ASN A 438 147.00 -72.72 -122.84
CA ASN A 438 147.99 -73.72 -123.26
C ASN A 438 148.80 -74.14 -122.02
N GLY A 439 148.56 -75.36 -121.49
CA GLY A 439 149.31 -75.93 -120.38
C GLY A 439 148.47 -76.37 -119.18
N ASP A 440 148.05 -77.63 -119.22
CA ASP A 440 148.13 -78.62 -118.14
C ASP A 440 147.74 -78.29 -116.67
N VAL A 441 146.80 -79.14 -116.19
CA VAL A 441 146.98 -79.99 -115.00
C VAL A 441 146.48 -79.50 -113.61
N TYR A 442 145.64 -80.38 -113.04
CA TYR A 442 145.37 -80.68 -111.62
C TYR A 442 144.48 -79.76 -110.73
N ARG A 443 143.37 -80.41 -110.30
CA ARG A 443 143.04 -80.74 -108.90
C ARG A 443 142.28 -79.72 -108.04
N THR A 444 141.26 -80.28 -107.40
CA THR A 444 140.79 -80.05 -106.01
C THR A 444 139.85 -78.88 -105.73
N GLY A 445 138.65 -79.23 -105.25
CA GLY A 445 138.14 -78.64 -104.02
C GLY A 445 136.75 -78.01 -104.08
N GLY A 446 135.80 -78.66 -103.42
CA GLY A 446 134.85 -77.98 -102.53
C GLY A 446 133.50 -77.58 -103.10
N LEU A 447 132.47 -78.37 -102.78
CA LEU A 447 131.07 -77.94 -102.77
C LEU A 447 130.43 -78.36 -101.44
N ARG A 448 130.20 -77.38 -100.57
CA ARG A 448 129.40 -77.50 -99.34
C ARG A 448 128.02 -76.90 -99.64
N PRO A 449 126.92 -77.65 -99.50
CA PRO A 449 125.57 -77.13 -99.68
C PRO A 449 125.04 -76.53 -98.35
N PRO A 450 124.37 -75.38 -98.35
CA PRO A 450 123.60 -74.93 -97.21
C PRO A 450 122.15 -75.41 -97.32
N ILE A 451 121.80 -76.33 -96.42
CA ILE A 451 120.59 -76.35 -95.58
C ILE A 451 119.26 -76.07 -96.32
N ASP A 452 118.62 -77.19 -96.70
CA ASP A 452 117.17 -77.36 -96.86
C ASP A 452 116.44 -76.98 -95.56
N ARG A 453 115.42 -76.11 -95.66
CA ARG A 453 113.99 -76.46 -95.60
C ARG A 453 113.54 -77.17 -94.33
N GLU A 454 112.99 -76.38 -93.40
CA GLU A 454 111.94 -76.86 -92.50
C GLU A 454 110.54 -76.68 -93.14
N PRO A 455 109.63 -77.65 -92.96
CA PRO A 455 108.36 -77.77 -93.67
C PRO A 455 107.16 -77.25 -92.83
N PRO A 456 105.91 -77.38 -93.32
CA PRO A 456 104.79 -76.51 -93.00
C PRO A 456 103.67 -77.16 -92.15
N THR A 457 102.73 -76.30 -91.74
CA THR A 457 101.27 -76.56 -91.57
C THR A 457 100.76 -77.64 -90.62
N GLY A 458 99.91 -77.17 -89.69
CA GLY A 458 98.64 -77.80 -89.32
C GLY A 458 98.61 -78.38 -87.90
N LEU A 459 97.48 -78.48 -87.20
CA LEU A 459 96.09 -78.11 -87.41
C LEU A 459 95.34 -78.50 -86.09
N HIS A 460 94.40 -77.66 -85.63
CA HIS A 460 93.20 -78.00 -84.80
C HIS A 460 93.38 -78.52 -83.34
N PRO A 461 92.33 -78.59 -82.46
CA PRO A 461 90.89 -78.24 -82.61
C PRO A 461 90.28 -77.38 -81.45
N LEU A 462 89.01 -76.97 -81.62
CA LEU A 462 88.06 -76.43 -80.62
C LEU A 462 87.43 -77.56 -79.74
N PRO A 463 86.32 -77.36 -78.99
CA PRO A 463 86.08 -76.78 -77.64
C PRO A 463 85.44 -77.85 -76.69
N PRO A 464 84.76 -77.57 -75.52
CA PRO A 464 83.37 -77.06 -75.52
C PRO A 464 82.85 -76.26 -74.26
N MET A 465 81.79 -75.48 -74.50
CA MET A 465 80.55 -75.27 -73.70
C MET A 465 80.49 -74.60 -72.29
N SER A 466 79.44 -73.77 -72.17
CA SER A 466 78.65 -73.29 -70.99
C SER A 466 79.10 -71.96 -70.36
N GLY A 467 78.29 -70.92 -70.16
CA GLY A 467 76.85 -70.67 -70.36
C GLY A 467 76.50 -69.24 -69.89
N SER A 468 75.37 -68.70 -70.37
CA SER A 468 74.40 -67.78 -69.71
C SER A 468 74.94 -66.86 -68.59
N SER A 469 75.08 -65.53 -68.70
CA SER A 469 74.01 -64.49 -68.69
C SER A 469 72.67 -65.03 -68.17
N PRO A 470 72.27 -64.76 -66.91
CA PRO A 470 71.95 -63.43 -66.38
C PRO A 470 72.39 -63.22 -64.91
N ASP A 471 72.12 -62.02 -64.38
CA ASP A 471 71.93 -61.71 -62.95
C ASP A 471 73.05 -62.05 -61.94
N GLY A 472 73.72 -61.01 -61.43
CA GLY A 472 74.68 -61.10 -60.33
C GLY A 472 74.13 -60.46 -59.07
N GLY A 473 73.52 -61.28 -58.22
CA GLY A 473 73.07 -60.91 -56.87
C GLY A 473 74.15 -60.94 -55.80
N ASP A 474 73.80 -60.28 -54.69
CA ASP A 474 74.32 -60.23 -53.30
C ASP A 474 75.09 -61.46 -52.75
N PRO A 475 75.95 -61.32 -51.71
CA PRO A 475 75.46 -61.58 -50.34
C PRO A 475 76.14 -60.87 -49.14
N LEU A 476 75.29 -60.52 -48.15
CA LEU A 476 75.36 -60.70 -46.69
C LEU A 476 76.52 -60.12 -45.82
N THR A 477 76.11 -59.78 -44.58
CA THR A 477 76.81 -59.32 -43.35
C THR A 477 77.21 -57.83 -43.35
N THR A 478 76.60 -56.91 -42.59
CA THR A 478 76.15 -56.93 -41.17
C THR A 478 75.00 -55.93 -40.87
N ASP A 479 73.98 -56.40 -40.15
CA ASP A 479 73.11 -55.63 -39.24
C ASP A 479 73.94 -55.30 -37.95
N PRO A 480 73.68 -54.26 -37.10
CA PRO A 480 72.41 -54.11 -36.38
C PRO A 480 71.89 -52.68 -36.12
N SER A 481 70.55 -52.55 -36.07
CA SER A 481 69.77 -51.92 -34.97
C SER A 481 68.87 -50.70 -35.27
N ARG A 482 67.57 -50.95 -34.99
CA ARG A 482 66.63 -50.15 -34.16
C ARG A 482 66.17 -48.77 -34.65
N GLN A 483 64.90 -48.69 -35.06
CA GLN A 483 63.84 -48.13 -34.18
C GLN A 483 62.40 -48.47 -34.66
N TYR A 484 61.67 -49.12 -33.74
CA TYR A 484 60.21 -49.23 -33.52
C TYR A 484 59.21 -48.86 -34.64
N GLY A 485 58.48 -49.87 -35.12
CA GLY A 485 57.22 -50.28 -34.49
C GLY A 485 56.02 -49.31 -34.53
N PRO A 486 54.92 -49.66 -35.24
CA PRO A 486 53.68 -48.88 -35.33
C PRO A 486 52.72 -49.26 -34.21
N LEU A 487 51.86 -48.34 -33.76
CA LEU A 487 50.53 -48.58 -33.13
C LEU A 487 49.94 -47.26 -32.61
N ASN A 488 48.60 -47.24 -32.52
CA ASN A 488 47.67 -46.18 -32.10
C ASN A 488 47.09 -45.41 -33.28
N GLY A 489 45.79 -45.50 -33.59
CA GLY A 489 44.68 -45.99 -32.78
C GLY A 489 43.49 -45.12 -33.12
N HIS A 490 42.42 -45.74 -33.60
CA HIS A 490 41.14 -45.10 -33.84
C HIS A 490 40.64 -44.35 -32.60
N ARG A 491 40.18 -43.11 -32.80
CA ARG A 491 39.13 -42.51 -31.97
C ARG A 491 38.07 -41.90 -32.86
N LEU A 492 36.95 -42.61 -32.95
CA LEU A 492 35.64 -42.03 -33.24
C LEU A 492 35.08 -41.37 -31.96
N PRO A 493 34.15 -40.41 -32.09
CA PRO A 493 33.60 -39.66 -30.97
C PRO A 493 32.49 -40.47 -30.27
N TYR A 494 32.41 -40.36 -28.94
CA TYR A 494 31.24 -40.78 -28.19
C TYR A 494 30.44 -39.54 -27.81
N ALA A 495 29.16 -39.60 -28.15
CA ALA A 495 28.11 -38.70 -27.71
C ALA A 495 27.91 -38.82 -26.19
N GLY A 496 27.66 -37.68 -25.57
CA GLY A 496 27.07 -37.50 -24.25
C GLY A 496 26.29 -36.21 -24.28
#